data_AF-A0A813HJU8-F1
#
_entry.id   AF-A0A813HJU8-F1
#
_cell.length_a   1.000
_cell.length_b   1.000
_cell.length_c   1.000
_cell.angle_alpha   90.00
_cell.angle_beta   90.00
_cell.angle_gamma   90.00
#
_symmetry.space_group_name_H-M   'P 1'
#
loop_
_entity.id
_entity.type
_entity.pdbx_description
1 polymer ?
#
loop_
_entity_poly.entity_id
_entity_poly.type
_entity_poly.pdbx_seq_one_letter_code
_entity_poly.pdbx_strand_id
1 'polypeptide(L)'
;PTGNMMAGSDRSAQRKDSEPMVWAYYNPFFAKWQRLPEGFEPPGSMDLTAFHKKRTDSVEWSRLFAEGKLTEIIPRGGLTVRYRPAWDTHEPILVKDAQTGKTIQWHDKMERRGKKKECEVKF
;
A
#
# COMPACT_ATOMS: atom_id res chain seq x y z
N PRO A 1 32.75 35.74 -36.34
CA PRO A 1 32.88 34.72 -35.28
C PRO A 1 31.85 34.99 -34.16
N THR A 2 30.64 34.45 -34.30
CA THR A 2 30.14 33.30 -33.50
C THR A 2 30.15 33.62 -32.00
N GLY A 3 29.00 33.95 -31.41
CA GLY A 3 28.29 32.91 -30.67
C GLY A 3 27.16 33.49 -29.83
N ASN A 4 25.95 33.13 -30.23
CA ASN A 4 24.72 33.22 -29.45
C ASN A 4 24.89 32.40 -28.15
N MET A 5 24.64 32.98 -26.97
CA MET A 5 24.47 32.21 -25.73
C MET A 5 23.13 32.56 -25.08
N MET A 6 22.06 31.99 -25.64
CA MET A 6 20.82 31.69 -24.92
C MET A 6 20.84 30.21 -24.58
N ALA A 7 21.03 29.84 -23.31
CA ALA A 7 20.62 28.56 -22.70
C ALA A 7 21.08 28.60 -21.23
N GLY A 8 20.30 28.22 -20.22
CA GLY A 8 18.99 27.59 -20.24
C GLY A 8 18.30 27.89 -18.92
N SER A 9 16.98 28.00 -19.01
CA SER A 9 16.10 28.08 -17.87
C SER A 9 16.36 26.90 -16.94
N ASP A 10 16.73 27.19 -15.70
CA ASP A 10 16.65 26.25 -14.59
C ASP A 10 15.15 25.97 -14.31
N ARG A 11 14.55 25.11 -15.14
CA ARG A 11 13.18 24.58 -14.96
C ARG A 11 13.22 23.23 -14.23
N SER A 12 14.32 22.91 -13.57
CA SER A 12 14.55 21.62 -12.93
C SER A 12 14.10 21.61 -11.47
N ALA A 13 14.00 22.78 -10.83
CA ALA A 13 13.65 22.89 -9.41
C ALA A 13 12.14 22.87 -9.12
N GLN A 14 11.26 22.88 -10.13
CA GLN A 14 9.82 23.16 -9.96
C GLN A 14 8.87 21.98 -10.18
N ARG A 15 9.36 20.73 -10.24
CA ARG A 15 8.51 19.53 -10.47
C ARG A 15 8.55 18.48 -9.36
N LYS A 16 8.82 18.85 -8.11
CA LYS A 16 8.71 17.93 -6.96
C LYS A 16 7.61 18.31 -5.95
N ASP A 17 7.04 19.52 -6.07
CA ASP A 17 6.03 20.05 -5.14
C ASP A 17 4.57 19.85 -5.59
N SER A 18 4.32 19.18 -6.72
CA SER A 18 2.95 18.90 -7.19
C SER A 18 2.62 17.42 -7.29
N GLU A 19 3.46 16.55 -6.72
CA GLU A 19 3.13 15.13 -6.71
C GLU A 19 2.16 14.83 -5.57
N PRO A 20 1.05 14.12 -5.84
CA PRO A 20 0.08 13.80 -4.80
C PRO A 20 0.76 12.94 -3.75
N MET A 21 0.89 13.49 -2.56
CA MET A 21 1.29 12.70 -1.41
C MET A 21 0.08 11.88 -0.93
N VAL A 22 0.35 10.66 -0.55
CA VAL A 22 -0.67 9.70 -0.15
C VAL A 22 -0.29 9.09 1.18
N TRP A 23 -1.30 8.74 1.97
CA TRP A 23 -1.09 7.88 3.11
C TRP A 23 -0.61 6.52 2.63
N ALA A 24 0.41 5.97 3.26
CA ALA A 24 0.90 4.63 2.95
C ALA A 24 1.36 3.94 4.24
N TYR A 25 1.11 2.64 4.32
CA TYR A 25 1.66 1.79 5.36
C TYR A 25 2.86 1.00 4.84
N TYR A 26 3.85 0.78 5.69
CA TYR A 26 4.99 -0.06 5.35
C TYR A 26 4.62 -1.54 5.52
N ASN A 27 4.80 -2.32 4.46
CA ASN A 27 4.65 -3.77 4.51
C ASN A 27 6.04 -4.41 4.70
N PRO A 28 6.33 -4.96 5.88
CA PRO A 28 7.64 -5.51 6.22
C PRO A 28 7.93 -6.84 5.53
N PHE A 29 6.91 -7.56 5.05
CA PHE A 29 7.10 -8.82 4.30
C PHE A 29 7.66 -8.58 2.89
N PHE A 30 7.30 -7.46 2.26
CA PHE A 30 7.79 -7.08 0.93
C PHE A 30 8.80 -5.94 0.95
N ALA A 31 9.08 -5.38 2.12
CA ALA A 31 9.88 -4.17 2.31
C ALA A 31 9.42 -2.99 1.41
N LYS A 32 8.10 -2.78 1.30
CA LYS A 32 7.50 -1.80 0.38
C LYS A 32 6.42 -0.95 1.07
N TRP A 33 6.30 0.29 0.63
CA TRP A 33 5.19 1.17 1.00
C TRP A 33 3.95 0.85 0.19
N GLN A 34 2.83 0.66 0.86
CA GLN A 34 1.55 0.34 0.26
C GLN A 34 0.57 1.47 0.54
N ARG A 35 -0.04 2.00 -0.53
CA ARG A 35 -0.96 3.13 -0.48
C ARG A 35 -2.18 2.78 0.34
N LEU A 36 -2.57 3.69 1.22
CA LEU A 36 -3.78 3.61 1.99
C LEU A 36 -4.89 4.41 1.26
N PRO A 37 -5.95 3.74 0.79
CA PRO A 37 -7.07 4.42 0.15
C PRO A 37 -7.89 5.22 1.17
N GLU A 38 -8.57 6.25 0.70
CA GLU A 38 -9.40 7.11 1.54
C GLU A 38 -10.56 6.31 2.19
N GLY A 39 -10.77 6.54 3.48
CA GLY A 39 -11.77 5.80 4.29
C GLY A 39 -11.33 4.41 4.73
N PHE A 40 -10.07 4.02 4.50
CA PHE A 40 -9.48 2.79 4.99
C PHE A 40 -8.36 3.06 5.99
N GLU A 41 -8.15 2.09 6.87
CA GLU A 41 -7.08 2.02 7.85
C GLU A 41 -6.02 0.99 7.42
N PRO A 42 -4.77 1.13 7.89
CA PRO A 42 -3.79 0.06 7.73
C PRO A 42 -4.34 -1.26 8.28
N PRO A 43 -4.01 -2.41 7.67
CA PRO A 43 -4.37 -3.69 8.23
C PRO A 43 -3.68 -3.89 9.59
N GLY A 44 -4.31 -4.66 10.48
CA GLY A 44 -3.65 -5.06 11.72
C GLY A 44 -2.39 -5.89 11.42
N SER A 45 -1.33 -5.73 12.21
CA SER A 45 -0.09 -6.52 12.04
C SER A 45 -0.37 -8.02 12.05
N MET A 46 -1.32 -8.46 12.88
CA MET A 46 -1.74 -9.86 12.96
C MET A 46 -2.49 -10.34 11.71
N ASP A 47 -3.37 -9.51 11.13
CA ASP A 47 -4.08 -9.85 9.90
C ASP A 47 -3.12 -9.94 8.71
N LEU A 48 -2.17 -8.99 8.63
CA LEU A 48 -1.13 -9.01 7.61
C LEU A 48 -0.24 -10.26 7.75
N THR A 49 0.07 -10.66 8.98
CA THR A 49 0.82 -11.87 9.28
C THR A 49 0.06 -13.12 8.87
N ALA A 50 -1.20 -13.25 9.29
CA ALA A 50 -2.05 -14.40 8.97
C ALA A 50 -2.22 -14.54 7.45
N PHE A 51 -2.34 -13.42 6.75
CA PHE A 51 -2.40 -13.37 5.30
C PHE A 51 -1.13 -13.93 4.63
N HIS A 52 0.07 -13.51 5.08
CA HIS A 52 1.33 -14.04 4.54
C HIS A 52 1.56 -15.49 4.94
N LYS A 53 1.19 -15.88 6.16
CA LYS A 53 1.24 -17.27 6.62
C LYS A 53 0.47 -18.21 5.70
N LYS A 54 -0.71 -17.79 5.24
CA LYS A 54 -1.55 -18.59 4.34
C LYS A 54 -0.94 -18.77 2.94
N ARG A 55 -0.04 -17.89 2.54
CA ARG A 55 0.55 -17.84 1.19
C ARG A 55 1.99 -18.31 1.12
N THR A 56 2.66 -18.40 2.27
CA THR A 56 4.01 -18.93 2.39
C THR A 56 3.93 -20.43 2.65
N ASP A 57 4.89 -21.20 2.15
CA ASP A 57 4.98 -22.61 2.48
C ASP A 57 5.14 -22.83 3.99
N SER A 58 4.54 -23.89 4.53
CA SER A 58 4.53 -24.16 5.97
C SER A 58 5.93 -24.37 6.54
N VAL A 59 6.83 -24.98 5.76
CA VAL A 59 8.22 -25.24 6.15
C VAL A 59 9.02 -23.94 6.17
N GLU A 60 8.87 -23.12 5.13
CA GLU A 60 9.50 -21.80 5.06
C GLU A 60 9.01 -20.88 6.18
N TRP A 61 7.70 -20.86 6.45
CA TRP A 61 7.12 -20.09 7.53
C TRP A 61 7.66 -20.51 8.90
N SER A 62 7.76 -21.82 9.14
CA SER A 62 8.30 -22.37 10.39
C SER A 62 9.77 -22.03 10.56
N ARG A 63 10.54 -22.01 9.47
CA ARG A 63 11.94 -21.57 9.45
C ARG A 63 12.07 -20.09 9.81
N LEU A 64 11.28 -19.21 9.19
CA LEU A 64 11.27 -17.77 9.50
C LEU A 64 10.86 -17.50 10.96
N PHE A 65 10.00 -18.35 11.53
CA PHE A 65 9.61 -18.29 12.94
C PHE A 65 10.75 -18.73 13.85
N ALA A 66 11.40 -19.86 13.54
CA ALA A 66 12.52 -20.39 14.31
C ALA A 66 13.76 -19.48 14.27
N GLU A 67 14.00 -18.80 13.15
CA GLU A 67 15.07 -17.81 12.98
C GLU A 67 14.77 -16.47 13.69
N GLY A 68 13.61 -16.32 14.35
CA GLY A 68 13.23 -15.09 15.06
C GLY A 68 12.84 -13.90 14.16
N LYS A 69 13.07 -14.01 12.84
CA LYS A 69 12.77 -12.97 11.84
C LYS A 69 11.32 -12.51 11.86
N LEU A 70 10.37 -13.39 12.22
CA LEU A 70 8.96 -12.99 12.36
C LEU A 70 8.74 -11.88 13.39
N THR A 71 9.54 -11.82 14.46
CA THR A 71 9.40 -10.77 15.47
C THR A 71 9.98 -9.43 15.03
N GLU A 72 10.93 -9.45 14.09
CA GLU A 72 11.46 -8.25 13.42
C GLU A 72 10.49 -7.76 12.34
N ILE A 73 9.84 -8.69 11.64
CA ILE A 73 8.90 -8.40 10.55
C ILE A 73 7.54 -7.94 11.12
N ILE A 74 7.09 -8.43 12.27
CA ILE A 74 5.74 -8.11 12.79
C ILE A 74 5.85 -7.04 13.89
N PRO A 75 5.57 -5.76 13.58
CA PRO A 75 5.64 -4.72 14.58
C PRO A 75 4.55 -4.93 15.65
N ARG A 76 4.97 -5.00 16.92
CA ARG A 76 4.10 -5.21 18.09
C ARG A 76 3.14 -4.04 18.37
N GLY A 77 3.32 -2.90 17.71
CA GLY A 77 2.51 -1.68 17.87
C GLY A 77 1.67 -1.29 16.64
N GLY A 78 1.52 -2.18 15.65
CA GLY A 78 0.86 -1.85 14.39
C GLY A 78 1.84 -1.49 13.26
N LEU A 79 1.33 -1.41 12.03
CA LEU A 79 2.15 -1.08 10.86
C LEU A 79 2.53 0.39 10.86
N THR A 80 3.75 0.70 10.42
CA THR A 80 4.21 2.08 10.27
C THR A 80 3.43 2.77 9.15
N VAL A 81 2.76 3.87 9.45
CA VAL A 81 2.04 4.69 8.47
C VAL A 81 2.76 6.02 8.29
N ARG A 82 3.02 6.42 7.04
CA ARG A 82 3.64 7.70 6.69
C ARG A 82 3.00 8.28 5.43
N TYR A 83 3.12 9.59 5.32
CA TYR A 83 2.79 10.31 4.08
C TYR A 83 3.97 10.17 3.12
N ARG A 84 3.74 9.59 1.94
CA ARG A 84 4.75 9.32 0.91
C ARG A 84 4.26 9.80 -0.45
N PRO A 85 5.16 10.21 -1.36
CA PRO A 85 4.74 10.58 -2.70
C PRO A 85 4.19 9.37 -3.44
N ALA A 86 3.13 9.56 -4.22
CA ALA A 86 2.38 8.48 -4.87
C ALA A 86 3.25 7.52 -5.71
N TRP A 87 4.34 8.00 -6.32
CA TRP A 87 5.26 7.20 -7.15
C TRP A 87 6.11 6.21 -6.35
N ASP A 88 6.34 6.48 -5.06
CA ASP A 88 7.09 5.61 -4.14
C ASP A 88 6.17 4.64 -3.37
N THR A 89 4.89 4.62 -3.73
CA THR A 89 3.87 3.77 -3.08
C THR A 89 3.29 2.79 -4.08
N HIS A 90 3.07 1.57 -3.62
CA HIS A 90 2.44 0.51 -4.39
C HIS A 90 0.97 0.34 -4.01
N GLU A 91 0.22 -0.40 -4.81
CA GLU A 91 -1.15 -0.77 -4.46
C GLU A 91 -1.18 -1.57 -3.15
N PRO A 92 -2.17 -1.32 -2.28
CA PRO A 92 -2.33 -2.11 -1.08
C PRO A 92 -2.78 -3.51 -1.42
N ILE A 93 -2.30 -4.47 -0.65
CA ILE A 93 -2.75 -5.86 -0.74
C ILE A 93 -3.88 -6.10 0.24
N LEU A 94 -3.76 -5.50 1.44
CA LEU A 94 -4.68 -5.69 2.55
C LEU A 94 -4.98 -4.32 3.16
N VAL A 95 -6.24 -4.00 3.37
CA VAL A 95 -6.67 -2.77 4.01
C VAL A 95 -7.75 -3.07 5.03
N LYS A 96 -7.83 -2.30 6.09
CA LYS A 96 -8.92 -2.40 7.05
C LYS A 96 -9.99 -1.37 6.70
N ASP A 97 -11.21 -1.82 6.51
CA ASP A 97 -12.34 -0.95 6.24
C ASP A 97 -12.76 -0.26 7.55
N ALA A 98 -12.67 1.08 7.60
CA ALA A 98 -12.92 1.84 8.83
C ALA A 98 -14.39 1.79 9.27
N GLN A 99 -15.32 1.59 8.33
CA GLN A 99 -16.76 1.53 8.63
C GLN A 99 -17.17 0.17 9.19
N THR A 100 -16.63 -0.91 8.62
CA THR A 100 -16.99 -2.28 9.02
C THR A 100 -16.02 -2.89 10.04
N GLY A 101 -14.86 -2.28 10.26
CA GLY A 101 -13.77 -2.80 11.09
C GLY A 101 -13.09 -4.03 10.51
N LYS A 102 -13.47 -4.48 9.30
CA LYS A 102 -12.97 -5.72 8.70
C LYS A 102 -11.75 -5.48 7.84
N THR A 103 -10.77 -6.35 7.99
CA THR A 103 -9.61 -6.41 7.10
C THR A 103 -9.97 -7.15 5.81
N ILE A 104 -9.79 -6.49 4.69
CA ILE A 104 -10.17 -6.96 3.36
C ILE A 104 -8.96 -6.99 2.43
N GLN A 105 -8.98 -7.92 1.47
CA GLN A 105 -8.01 -7.93 0.38
C GLN A 105 -8.43 -6.89 -0.67
N TRP A 106 -7.52 -5.98 -1.01
CA TRP A 106 -7.83 -4.87 -1.91
C TRP A 106 -8.24 -5.35 -3.32
N HIS A 107 -7.50 -6.33 -3.86
CA HIS A 107 -7.80 -6.90 -5.18
C HIS A 107 -9.21 -7.52 -5.26
N ASP A 108 -9.69 -8.16 -4.17
CA ASP A 108 -11.01 -8.79 -4.10
C ASP A 108 -12.17 -7.75 -4.10
N LYS A 109 -11.92 -6.54 -3.58
CA LYS A 109 -12.93 -5.46 -3.56
C LYS A 109 -13.05 -4.72 -4.89
N MET A 110 -11.97 -4.55 -5.65
CA MET A 110 -12.01 -3.90 -6.98
C MET A 110 -12.92 -4.69 -7.95
N GLU A 111 -12.81 -6.02 -7.96
CA GLU A 111 -13.69 -6.86 -8.79
C GLU A 111 -15.16 -6.80 -8.34
N ARG A 112 -15.43 -6.65 -7.04
CA ARG A 112 -16.80 -6.53 -6.52
C ARG A 112 -17.41 -5.14 -6.65
N ARG A 113 -16.61 -4.07 -6.62
CA ARG A 113 -17.08 -2.69 -6.88
C ARG A 113 -17.32 -2.41 -8.36
N GLY A 114 -16.70 -3.18 -9.26
CA GLY A 114 -17.02 -3.19 -10.70
C GLY A 114 -18.36 -3.83 -11.06
N LYS A 115 -19.03 -4.51 -10.11
CA LYS A 115 -20.36 -5.13 -10.32
C LYS A 115 -21.44 -4.48 -9.47
N LYS A 116 -21.76 -3.21 -9.74
CA LYS A 116 -23.09 -2.67 -9.47
C LYS A 116 -23.41 -1.60 -10.50
N LYS A 117 -24.08 -1.99 -11.59
CA LYS A 117 -25.27 -1.34 -12.17
C LYS A 117 -25.86 -2.27 -13.25
N GLU A 118 -26.86 -3.06 -12.88
CA GLU A 118 -28.01 -3.18 -13.78
C GLU A 118 -29.24 -2.90 -12.93
N CYS A 119 -29.87 -1.77 -13.26
CA CYS A 119 -31.08 -1.29 -12.63
C CYS A 119 -32.23 -2.18 -13.11
N GLU A 120 -32.93 -2.84 -12.20
CA GLU A 120 -34.29 -3.30 -12.49
C GLU A 120 -35.25 -2.46 -11.64
N VAL A 121 -35.68 -1.33 -12.18
CA VAL A 121 -36.93 -0.68 -11.76
C VAL A 121 -37.99 -1.21 -12.73
N LYS A 122 -38.81 -2.16 -12.26
CA LYS A 122 -40.03 -2.55 -12.97
C LYS A 122 -41.16 -1.62 -12.52
N PHE A 123 -41.77 -0.98 -13.51
CA PHE A 123 -42.98 -0.17 -13.40
C PHE A 123 -44.20 -1.04 -13.10
#